data_AF-S4W5F0-F1
#
_entry.id   AF-S4W5F0-F1
#
_cell.length_a   1.000
_cell.length_b   1.000
_cell.length_c   1.000
_cell.angle_alpha   90.00
_cell.angle_beta   90.00
_cell.angle_gamma   90.00
#
_symmetry.space_group_name_H-M   'P 1'
#
loop_
_entity.id
_entity.type
_entity.pdbx_description
1 polymer ?
#
loop_
_entity_poly.entity_id
_entity_poly.type
_entity_poly.pdbx_seq_one_letter_code
_entity_poly.pdbx_strand_id
1 'polypeptide(L)'
;MARKPVTWYIATPADGIIEMSREAGTPVNLSANVGKVIDHPNPCRNKWYDESRFSYFRMVKRVGEALEDTGIWPITWPVPLWIVEPLGETGNWSQRHYPYRLLSHQIRVIEETDACPALGPCGRDVLNVVQQQIPEQAVRWAADWDADPEGMRQREWNWEQCGGRACASGRRAESVALTMSHARRESAAQTWIEHLARRAVDQALADTDASMYAYSYAYGRAIGHAVAAQHQTRFDAYVLDALRGTGLDSPASAAA
;
A
#
# COMPACT_ATOMS: atom_id res chain seq x y z
N MET A 1 34.29 4.16 9.09
CA MET A 1 33.33 3.04 8.96
C MET A 1 32.78 3.05 7.54
N ALA A 2 32.90 1.95 6.80
CA ALA A 2 32.30 1.83 5.48
C ALA A 2 30.78 1.93 5.62
N ARG A 3 30.17 2.91 4.95
CA ARG A 3 28.73 3.12 4.96
C ARG A 3 28.08 1.88 4.33
N LYS A 4 27.06 1.29 4.97
CA LYS A 4 26.31 0.17 4.37
C LYS A 4 25.87 0.58 2.94
N PRO A 5 25.98 -0.32 1.94
CA PRO A 5 25.47 -0.04 0.61
C PRO A 5 23.99 0.31 0.70
N VAL A 6 23.58 1.34 -0.03
CA VAL A 6 22.19 1.77 -0.10
C VAL A 6 21.56 1.09 -1.30
N THR A 7 20.54 0.26 -1.06
CA THR A 7 19.74 -0.37 -2.10
C THR A 7 18.67 0.60 -2.61
N TRP A 8 18.51 0.69 -3.93
CA TRP A 8 17.50 1.52 -4.58
C TRP A 8 16.51 0.65 -5.34
N TYR A 9 15.24 1.06 -5.31
CA TYR A 9 14.13 0.30 -5.84
C TYR A 9 13.35 1.08 -6.90
N ILE A 10 12.85 0.35 -7.90
CA ILE A 10 11.85 0.78 -8.87
C ILE A 10 10.77 -0.31 -8.94
N ALA A 11 9.49 0.06 -8.92
CA ALA A 11 8.39 -0.87 -9.20
C ALA A 11 7.89 -0.68 -10.63
N THR A 12 7.46 -1.77 -11.27
CA THR A 12 6.85 -1.76 -12.60
C THR A 12 5.56 -2.60 -12.60
N PRO A 13 4.71 -2.49 -13.63
CA PRO A 13 3.74 -3.52 -13.95
C PRO A 13 4.41 -4.85 -14.29
N ALA A 14 3.60 -5.90 -14.45
CA ALA A 14 4.04 -7.28 -14.68
C ALA A 14 4.90 -7.49 -15.94
N ASP A 15 4.80 -6.61 -16.95
CA ASP A 15 5.60 -6.69 -18.17
C ASP A 15 7.02 -6.09 -18.03
N GLY A 16 7.35 -5.54 -16.85
CA GLY A 16 8.67 -5.00 -16.54
C GLY A 16 8.93 -3.61 -17.12
N ILE A 17 7.96 -2.97 -17.78
CA ILE A 17 8.13 -1.64 -18.37
C ILE A 17 7.81 -0.56 -17.33
N ILE A 18 8.68 0.44 -17.17
CA ILE A 18 8.36 1.59 -16.31
C ILE A 18 7.13 2.31 -16.87
N GLU A 19 6.02 2.34 -16.12
CA GLU A 19 4.74 2.88 -16.59
C GLU A 19 4.87 4.31 -17.12
N MET A 20 5.53 5.19 -16.36
CA MET A 20 5.77 6.57 -16.77
C MET A 20 6.54 6.69 -18.10
N SER A 21 7.46 5.76 -18.37
CA SER A 21 8.21 5.72 -19.63
C SER A 21 7.33 5.28 -20.81
N ARG A 22 6.37 4.36 -20.55
CA ARG A 22 5.35 3.94 -21.52
C ARG A 22 4.46 5.12 -21.87
N GLU A 23 3.95 5.84 -20.86
CA GLU A 23 3.14 7.04 -21.07
C GLU A 23 3.87 8.15 -21.83
N ALA A 24 5.18 8.26 -21.65
CA ALA A 24 6.03 9.22 -22.35
C ALA A 24 6.42 8.78 -23.79
N GLY A 25 5.98 7.60 -24.24
CA GLY A 25 6.27 7.07 -25.58
C GLY A 25 7.69 6.56 -25.79
N THR A 26 8.47 6.38 -24.72
CA THR A 26 9.84 5.85 -24.74
C THR A 26 9.99 4.71 -23.73
N PRO A 27 9.32 3.57 -23.97
CA PRO A 27 9.20 2.50 -22.98
C PRO A 27 10.57 1.91 -22.60
N VAL A 28 10.87 1.93 -21.31
CA VAL A 28 12.07 1.30 -20.73
C VAL A 28 11.65 0.02 -20.02
N ASN A 29 12.09 -1.12 -20.55
CA ASN A 29 11.85 -2.43 -19.96
C ASN A 29 13.00 -2.85 -19.05
N LEU A 30 12.75 -3.04 -17.75
CA LEU A 30 13.76 -3.44 -16.78
C LEU A 30 14.08 -4.93 -16.84
N SER A 31 13.10 -5.79 -17.10
CA SER A 31 13.29 -7.25 -17.18
C SER A 31 14.20 -7.64 -18.35
N ALA A 32 14.11 -6.94 -19.48
CA ALA A 32 14.99 -7.13 -20.64
C ALA A 32 16.43 -6.61 -20.44
N ASN A 33 16.68 -5.87 -19.35
CA ASN A 33 17.92 -5.15 -19.10
C ASN A 33 18.60 -5.52 -17.77
N VAL A 34 18.21 -6.63 -17.14
CA VAL A 34 18.92 -7.18 -15.97
C VAL A 34 20.41 -7.34 -16.27
N GLY A 35 21.26 -6.85 -15.36
CA GLY A 35 22.72 -6.81 -15.49
C GLY A 35 23.27 -5.71 -16.39
N LYS A 36 22.42 -4.92 -17.08
CA LYS A 36 22.84 -3.90 -18.04
C LYS A 36 22.73 -2.49 -17.46
N VAL A 37 23.51 -1.58 -18.04
CA VAL A 37 23.38 -0.14 -17.84
C VAL A 37 22.40 0.41 -18.87
N ILE A 38 21.46 1.24 -18.43
CA ILE A 38 20.45 1.89 -19.24
C ILE A 38 20.62 3.41 -19.09
N ASP A 39 20.76 4.09 -20.24
CA ASP A 39 20.65 5.54 -20.32
C ASP A 39 19.19 5.95 -20.47
N HIS A 40 18.80 7.06 -19.84
CA HIS A 40 17.46 7.59 -19.96
C HIS A 40 17.20 8.02 -21.42
N PRO A 41 16.11 7.56 -22.06
CA PRO A 41 15.90 7.76 -23.50
C PRO A 41 15.65 9.23 -23.88
N ASN A 42 15.15 10.03 -22.93
CA ASN A 42 14.87 11.45 -23.13
C ASN A 42 15.20 12.25 -21.86
N PRO A 43 16.48 12.46 -21.52
CA PRO A 43 16.87 13.11 -20.27
C PRO A 43 16.43 14.59 -20.26
N CYS A 44 16.20 15.14 -19.07
CA CYS A 44 15.78 16.53 -18.89
C CYS A 44 16.67 17.50 -19.69
N ARG A 45 16.07 18.53 -20.32
CA ARG A 45 16.86 19.64 -20.90
C ARG A 45 17.54 20.48 -19.81
N ASN A 46 16.86 20.68 -18.68
CA ASN A 46 17.37 21.36 -17.49
C ASN A 46 17.54 20.32 -16.39
N LYS A 47 18.79 20.07 -15.99
CA LYS A 47 19.25 18.80 -15.38
C LYS A 47 18.38 18.15 -14.28
N TRP A 48 17.52 18.84 -13.53
CA TRP A 48 16.78 18.23 -12.41
C TRP A 48 15.37 18.78 -12.13
N TYR A 49 14.85 19.69 -12.96
CA TYR A 49 13.56 20.38 -12.72
C TYR A 49 12.67 20.39 -13.97
N ASP A 50 12.65 19.26 -14.67
CA ASP A 50 11.73 19.03 -15.78
C ASP A 50 10.45 18.36 -15.24
N GLU A 51 9.31 18.99 -15.46
CA GLU A 51 7.97 18.51 -15.06
C GLU A 51 7.38 17.52 -16.09
N SER A 52 8.12 17.17 -17.15
CA SER A 52 7.64 16.17 -18.10
C SER A 52 7.48 14.79 -17.46
N ARG A 53 6.58 13.98 -18.05
CA ARG A 53 6.11 12.73 -17.44
C ARG A 53 7.23 11.74 -17.13
N PHE A 54 8.29 11.68 -17.95
CA PHE A 54 9.43 10.81 -17.75
C PHE A 54 10.70 11.48 -18.26
N SER A 55 11.46 12.08 -17.34
CA SER A 55 12.71 12.81 -17.64
C SER A 55 13.91 12.26 -16.86
N TYR A 56 13.66 11.38 -15.89
CA TYR A 56 14.64 10.71 -15.05
C TYR A 56 14.07 9.40 -14.51
N PHE A 57 14.95 8.45 -14.23
CA PHE A 57 14.62 7.30 -13.41
C PHE A 57 14.38 7.75 -11.97
N ARG A 58 13.19 7.44 -11.46
CA ARG A 58 12.81 7.69 -10.06
C ARG A 58 13.07 6.43 -9.27
N MET A 59 13.89 6.55 -8.24
CA MET A 59 14.25 5.45 -7.37
C MET A 59 14.00 5.81 -5.92
N VAL A 60 13.71 4.81 -5.09
CA VAL A 60 13.58 4.99 -3.65
C VAL A 60 14.50 4.05 -2.88
N LYS A 61 15.03 4.51 -1.75
CA LYS A 61 15.78 3.63 -0.81
C LYS A 61 14.92 3.10 0.34
N ARG A 62 13.68 3.58 0.47
CA ARG A 62 12.68 3.08 1.41
C ARG A 62 11.69 2.26 0.60
N VAL A 63 11.76 0.94 0.75
CA VAL A 63 10.99 0.01 -0.07
C VAL A 63 9.48 0.17 0.09
N GLY A 64 8.99 0.59 1.27
CA GLY A 64 7.58 0.92 1.49
C GLY A 64 7.08 2.18 0.76
N GLU A 65 7.97 2.93 0.11
CA GLU A 65 7.60 4.02 -0.81
C GLU A 65 7.87 3.66 -2.28
N ALA A 66 8.23 2.40 -2.59
CA ALA A 66 8.56 2.00 -3.96
C ALA A 66 7.37 2.05 -4.92
N LEU A 67 6.17 2.11 -4.35
CA LEU A 67 4.90 2.16 -5.05
C LEU A 67 4.37 3.60 -5.24
N GLU A 68 5.04 4.59 -4.63
CA GLU A 68 4.69 6.01 -4.68
C GLU A 68 4.97 6.59 -6.08
N ASP A 69 4.02 7.33 -6.65
CA ASP A 69 4.15 8.02 -7.95
C ASP A 69 4.64 7.13 -9.12
N THR A 70 4.36 5.83 -9.06
CA THR A 70 4.78 4.88 -10.11
C THR A 70 3.95 4.99 -11.39
N GLY A 71 2.75 5.57 -11.30
CA GLY A 71 1.77 5.59 -12.39
C GLY A 71 1.02 4.27 -12.59
N ILE A 72 1.37 3.22 -11.85
CA ILE A 72 0.82 1.87 -12.02
C ILE A 72 -0.63 1.84 -11.52
N TRP A 73 -1.57 2.07 -12.44
CA TRP A 73 -3.02 2.04 -12.20
C TRP A 73 -3.75 1.34 -13.36
N PRO A 74 -4.72 0.45 -13.09
CA PRO A 74 -5.22 0.02 -11.79
C PRO A 74 -4.23 -0.88 -11.03
N ILE A 75 -4.24 -0.78 -9.69
CA ILE A 75 -3.41 -1.59 -8.78
C ILE A 75 -3.68 -3.08 -9.03
N THR A 76 -2.69 -3.75 -9.61
CA THR A 76 -2.70 -5.20 -9.85
C THR A 76 -1.46 -5.79 -9.20
N TRP A 77 -1.68 -6.71 -8.27
CA TRP A 77 -0.63 -7.44 -7.58
C TRP A 77 -0.48 -8.85 -8.18
N PRO A 78 0.74 -9.41 -8.28
CA PRO A 78 2.03 -8.82 -7.88
C PRO A 78 2.54 -7.76 -8.84
N VAL A 79 3.34 -6.83 -8.31
CA VAL A 79 4.16 -5.89 -9.09
C VAL A 79 5.62 -6.30 -9.01
N PRO A 80 6.34 -6.44 -10.14
CA PRO A 80 7.79 -6.61 -10.11
C PRO A 80 8.48 -5.46 -9.40
N LEU A 81 9.36 -5.80 -8.46
CA LEU A 81 10.19 -4.87 -7.73
C LEU A 81 11.65 -5.07 -8.14
N TRP A 82 12.31 -4.01 -8.56
CA TRP A 82 13.64 -4.09 -9.15
C TRP A 82 14.67 -3.42 -8.24
N ILE A 83 15.77 -4.10 -7.99
CA ILE A 83 16.96 -3.48 -7.40
C ILE A 83 17.78 -2.84 -8.51
N VAL A 84 18.10 -1.57 -8.33
CA VAL A 84 18.88 -0.80 -9.30
C VAL A 84 20.03 -0.06 -8.62
N GLU A 85 21.06 0.23 -9.40
CA GLU A 85 22.18 1.10 -9.00
C GLU A 85 22.12 2.39 -9.83
N PRO A 86 22.00 3.57 -9.20
CA PRO A 86 22.14 4.84 -9.91
C PRO A 86 23.58 5.03 -10.35
N LEU A 87 23.78 5.43 -11.60
CA LEU A 87 25.10 5.75 -12.16
C LEU A 87 25.15 7.21 -12.61
N GLY A 88 26.35 7.79 -12.61
CA GLY A 88 26.57 9.17 -13.06
C GLY A 88 26.07 10.24 -12.09
N GLU A 89 25.63 11.37 -12.63
CA GLU A 89 25.09 12.48 -11.85
C GLU A 89 23.68 12.13 -11.34
N THR A 90 23.41 12.42 -10.07
CA THR A 90 22.12 12.13 -9.42
C THR A 90 21.52 13.38 -8.81
N GLY A 91 20.20 13.50 -8.86
CA GLY A 91 19.45 14.62 -8.26
C GLY A 91 18.43 14.16 -7.22
N ASN A 92 17.80 15.12 -6.55
CA ASN A 92 16.71 14.89 -5.61
C ASN A 92 15.76 16.10 -5.64
N TRP A 93 14.44 15.84 -5.76
CA TRP A 93 13.39 16.87 -5.78
C TRP A 93 13.39 17.75 -4.52
N SER A 94 13.55 17.15 -3.35
CA SER A 94 13.66 17.85 -2.08
C SER A 94 14.29 16.95 -1.04
N GLN A 95 15.54 17.24 -0.66
CA GLN A 95 16.22 16.48 0.39
C GLN A 95 15.49 16.61 1.74
N ARG A 96 14.77 17.71 1.95
CA ARG A 96 13.99 17.95 3.18
C ARG A 96 12.73 17.09 3.24
N HIS A 97 11.97 17.02 2.15
CA HIS A 97 10.66 16.37 2.14
C HIS A 97 10.71 14.91 1.68
N TYR A 98 11.59 14.60 0.72
CA TYR A 98 11.75 13.30 0.08
C TYR A 98 13.21 12.78 0.15
N PRO A 99 13.81 12.67 1.36
CA PRO A 99 15.20 12.21 1.52
C PRO A 99 15.41 10.75 1.07
N TYR A 100 14.33 10.01 0.85
CA TYR A 100 14.34 8.62 0.40
C TYR A 100 14.29 8.45 -1.11
N ARG A 101 13.99 9.51 -1.88
CA ARG A 101 13.96 9.50 -3.34
C ARG A 101 15.34 9.86 -3.92
N LEU A 102 15.63 9.36 -5.11
CA LEU A 102 16.77 9.77 -5.91
C LEU A 102 16.37 9.75 -7.38
N LEU A 103 16.91 10.70 -8.13
CA LEU A 103 16.74 10.80 -9.57
C LEU A 103 18.07 10.47 -10.25
N SER A 104 18.02 9.77 -11.37
CA SER A 104 19.18 9.54 -12.22
C SER A 104 18.79 9.52 -13.70
N HIS A 105 19.73 9.89 -14.57
CA HIS A 105 19.62 9.68 -16.02
C HIS A 105 20.29 8.38 -16.47
N GLN A 106 20.97 7.67 -15.58
CA GLN A 106 21.59 6.39 -15.88
C GLN A 106 21.43 5.43 -14.70
N ILE A 107 21.03 4.20 -14.98
CA ILE A 107 20.89 3.16 -13.97
C ILE A 107 21.52 1.86 -14.46
N ARG A 108 21.98 1.02 -13.53
CA ARG A 108 22.21 -0.40 -13.78
C ARG A 108 21.10 -1.19 -13.13
N VAL A 109 20.44 -2.06 -13.89
CA VAL A 109 19.45 -3.00 -13.32
C VAL A 109 20.21 -4.18 -12.74
N ILE A 110 20.04 -4.44 -11.44
CA ILE A 110 20.76 -5.51 -10.75
C ILE A 110 19.99 -6.81 -10.87
N GLU A 111 18.78 -6.84 -10.31
CA GLU A 111 17.92 -8.02 -10.28
C GLU A 111 16.47 -7.64 -9.95
N GLU A 112 15.54 -8.56 -10.21
CA GLU A 112 14.20 -8.55 -9.63
C GLU A 112 14.26 -9.12 -8.21
N THR A 113 13.47 -8.57 -7.29
CA THR A 113 13.36 -9.04 -5.90
C THR A 113 11.91 -9.32 -5.55
N ASP A 114 11.70 -10.04 -4.44
CA ASP A 114 10.37 -10.22 -3.84
C ASP A 114 9.65 -8.87 -3.71
N ALA A 115 8.40 -8.82 -4.17
CA ALA A 115 7.55 -7.64 -4.13
C ALA A 115 7.00 -7.36 -2.73
N CYS A 116 6.83 -8.39 -1.88
CA CYS A 116 6.21 -8.26 -0.56
C CYS A 116 6.76 -7.09 0.29
N PRO A 117 8.08 -6.82 0.34
CA PRO A 117 8.63 -5.68 1.07
C PRO A 117 8.10 -4.31 0.63
N ALA A 118 7.56 -4.17 -0.59
CA ALA A 118 6.93 -2.95 -1.07
C ALA A 118 5.64 -2.61 -0.30
N LEU A 119 5.01 -3.62 0.33
CA LEU A 119 3.88 -3.46 1.25
C LEU A 119 4.34 -3.27 2.71
N GLY A 120 5.63 -2.99 2.92
CA GLY A 120 6.23 -2.83 4.25
C GLY A 120 6.76 -4.13 4.86
N PRO A 121 7.29 -4.08 6.10
CA PRO A 121 7.99 -5.22 6.71
C PRO A 121 7.13 -6.46 6.93
N CYS A 122 5.82 -6.28 7.12
CA CYS A 122 4.84 -7.36 7.27
C CYS A 122 4.08 -7.65 5.97
N GLY A 123 4.64 -7.30 4.79
CA GLY A 123 3.93 -7.39 3.52
C GLY A 123 3.39 -8.79 3.18
N ARG A 124 4.06 -9.87 3.61
CA ARG A 124 3.53 -11.24 3.46
C ARG A 124 2.28 -11.48 4.30
N ASP A 125 2.27 -11.02 5.54
CA ASP A 125 1.11 -11.15 6.42
C ASP A 125 -0.08 -10.35 5.88
N VAL A 126 0.20 -9.18 5.31
CA VAL A 126 -0.81 -8.37 4.63
C VAL A 126 -1.41 -9.11 3.44
N LEU A 127 -0.58 -9.69 2.57
CA LEU A 127 -1.07 -10.48 1.43
C LEU A 127 -1.88 -11.69 1.89
N ASN A 128 -1.45 -12.37 2.95
CA ASN A 128 -2.21 -13.48 3.52
C ASN A 128 -3.60 -13.02 3.98
N VAL A 129 -3.70 -11.89 4.68
CA VAL A 129 -5.00 -11.33 5.09
C VAL A 129 -5.84 -10.97 3.87
N VAL A 130 -5.28 -10.22 2.92
CA VAL A 130 -6.00 -9.76 1.74
C VAL A 130 -6.50 -10.90 0.85
N GLN A 131 -5.68 -11.92 0.64
CA GLN A 131 -5.99 -13.00 -0.31
C GLN A 131 -6.78 -14.15 0.33
N GLN A 132 -6.55 -14.43 1.62
CA GLN A 132 -7.10 -15.63 2.26
C GLN A 132 -8.22 -15.32 3.26
N GLN A 133 -8.22 -14.15 3.89
CA GLN A 133 -9.17 -13.84 4.96
C GLN A 133 -10.29 -12.90 4.50
N ILE A 134 -9.92 -11.80 3.83
CA ILE A 134 -10.88 -10.76 3.41
C ILE A 134 -12.00 -11.33 2.52
N PRO A 135 -11.77 -12.21 1.52
CA PRO A 135 -12.85 -12.65 0.65
C PRO A 135 -14.02 -13.31 1.38
N GLU A 136 -13.73 -14.24 2.30
CA GLU A 136 -14.77 -14.90 3.09
C GLU A 136 -15.41 -13.97 4.12
N GLN A 137 -14.61 -13.11 4.75
CA GLN A 137 -15.08 -12.18 5.77
C GLN A 137 -15.95 -11.07 5.18
N ALA A 138 -15.64 -10.57 3.99
CA ALA A 138 -16.39 -9.52 3.31
C ALA A 138 -17.84 -9.93 3.05
N VAL A 139 -18.06 -11.16 2.58
CA VAL A 139 -19.41 -11.71 2.37
C VAL A 139 -20.19 -11.77 3.69
N ARG A 140 -19.54 -12.18 4.78
CA ARG A 140 -20.16 -12.24 6.11
C ARG A 140 -20.49 -10.86 6.65
N TRP A 141 -19.54 -9.93 6.63
CA TRP A 141 -19.76 -8.55 7.08
C TRP A 141 -20.90 -7.86 6.32
N ALA A 142 -20.97 -8.08 5.00
CA ALA A 142 -22.04 -7.54 4.18
C ALA A 142 -23.40 -8.16 4.56
N ALA A 143 -23.47 -9.48 4.73
CA ALA A 143 -24.69 -10.18 5.14
C ALA A 143 -25.15 -9.75 6.54
N ASP A 144 -24.23 -9.62 7.49
CA ASP A 144 -24.52 -9.17 8.86
C ASP A 144 -25.07 -7.74 8.87
N TRP A 145 -24.53 -6.86 8.03
CA TRP A 145 -25.06 -5.52 7.84
C TRP A 145 -26.48 -5.53 7.28
N ASP A 146 -26.73 -6.27 6.20
CA ASP A 146 -28.06 -6.30 5.58
C ASP A 146 -29.11 -7.00 6.46
N ALA A 147 -28.70 -7.89 7.36
CA ALA A 147 -29.58 -8.53 8.33
C ALA A 147 -30.01 -7.58 9.48
N ASP A 148 -29.14 -6.67 9.92
CA ASP A 148 -29.41 -5.71 11.00
C ASP A 148 -28.75 -4.34 10.74
N PRO A 149 -29.24 -3.54 9.76
CA PRO A 149 -28.56 -2.29 9.40
C PRO A 149 -28.52 -1.27 10.54
N GLU A 150 -29.59 -1.18 11.33
CA GLU A 150 -29.67 -0.19 12.42
C GLU A 150 -28.79 -0.59 13.62
N GLY A 151 -28.81 -1.86 14.02
CA GLY A 151 -27.93 -2.34 15.07
C GLY A 151 -26.47 -2.28 14.67
N MET A 152 -26.14 -2.57 13.40
CA MET A 152 -24.78 -2.42 12.89
C MET A 152 -24.32 -0.97 12.87
N ARG A 153 -25.14 -0.02 12.40
CA ARG A 153 -24.85 1.43 12.50
C ARG A 153 -24.53 1.86 13.92
N GLN A 154 -25.34 1.42 14.89
CA GLN A 154 -25.12 1.78 16.29
C GLN A 154 -23.84 1.15 16.86
N ARG A 155 -23.52 -0.10 16.49
CA ARG A 155 -22.27 -0.78 16.88
C ARG A 155 -21.04 -0.08 16.29
N GLU A 156 -21.08 0.22 14.99
CA GLU A 156 -20.03 0.95 14.28
C GLU A 156 -19.80 2.33 14.91
N TRP A 157 -20.86 3.13 15.10
CA TRP A 157 -20.76 4.43 15.75
C TRP A 157 -20.13 4.34 17.15
N ASN A 158 -20.56 3.38 17.96
CA ASN A 158 -20.00 3.19 19.30
C ASN A 158 -18.52 2.79 19.25
N TRP A 159 -18.12 1.92 18.32
CA TRP A 159 -16.72 1.55 18.12
C TRP A 159 -15.88 2.73 17.61
N GLU A 160 -16.40 3.57 16.70
CA GLU A 160 -15.70 4.74 16.16
C GLU A 160 -15.52 5.88 17.18
N GLN A 161 -16.46 6.02 18.11
CA GLN A 161 -16.58 7.20 18.98
C GLN A 161 -16.25 6.90 20.44
N CYS A 162 -16.69 5.75 20.94
CA CYS A 162 -16.83 5.48 22.37
C CYS A 162 -15.94 4.35 22.86
N GLY A 163 -14.80 4.10 22.19
CA GLY A 163 -13.85 3.02 22.51
C GLY A 163 -13.88 2.63 23.99
N GLY A 164 -14.32 1.40 24.28
CA GLY A 164 -14.56 0.96 25.66
C GLY A 164 -13.30 1.05 26.51
N ARG A 165 -13.41 0.86 27.84
CA ARG A 165 -12.24 0.88 28.74
C ARG A 165 -11.08 -0.04 28.31
N ALA A 166 -11.37 -1.06 27.50
CA ALA A 166 -10.40 -2.00 26.94
C ALA A 166 -10.21 -1.90 25.40
N CYS A 167 -10.88 -0.97 24.70
CA CYS A 167 -10.81 -0.83 23.24
C CYS A 167 -10.48 0.60 22.81
N ALA A 168 -9.51 0.80 21.90
CA ALA A 168 -9.35 2.08 21.23
C ALA A 168 -10.57 2.35 20.35
N SER A 169 -10.93 3.62 20.20
CA SER A 169 -11.88 3.98 19.16
C SER A 169 -11.26 3.71 17.78
N GLY A 170 -12.08 3.23 16.83
CA GLY A 170 -11.63 2.93 15.46
C GLY A 170 -10.86 4.08 14.83
N ARG A 171 -11.44 5.29 14.87
CA ARG A 171 -10.81 6.52 14.34
C ARG A 171 -9.46 6.86 14.99
N ARG A 172 -9.29 6.57 16.29
CA ARG A 172 -7.99 6.76 16.94
C ARG A 172 -6.98 5.76 16.42
N ALA A 173 -7.36 4.50 16.27
CA ALA A 173 -6.49 3.44 15.78
C ALA A 173 -6.04 3.70 14.33
N GLU A 174 -6.97 4.12 13.46
CA GLU A 174 -6.67 4.55 12.09
C GLU A 174 -5.72 5.75 12.04
N SER A 175 -5.97 6.78 12.86
CA SER A 175 -5.11 7.97 12.94
C SER A 175 -3.68 7.60 13.39
N VAL A 176 -3.54 6.67 14.35
CA VAL A 176 -2.26 6.15 14.81
C VAL A 176 -1.56 5.36 13.69
N ALA A 177 -2.28 4.51 12.97
CA ALA A 177 -1.75 3.77 11.83
C ALA A 177 -1.22 4.70 10.72
N LEU A 178 -2.03 5.68 10.30
CA LEU A 178 -1.63 6.66 9.29
C LEU A 178 -0.39 7.46 9.70
N THR A 179 -0.36 7.94 10.96
CA THR A 179 0.78 8.68 11.49
C THR A 179 2.04 7.81 11.52
N MET A 180 1.91 6.53 11.90
CA MET A 180 3.02 5.58 11.91
C MET A 180 3.55 5.33 10.49
N SER A 181 2.68 5.06 9.52
CA SER A 181 3.07 4.85 8.12
C SER A 181 3.79 6.06 7.54
N HIS A 182 3.29 7.27 7.80
CA HIS A 182 3.97 8.50 7.39
C HIS A 182 5.35 8.66 8.06
N ALA A 183 5.44 8.45 9.37
CA ALA A 183 6.70 8.54 10.10
C ALA A 183 7.74 7.50 9.63
N ARG A 184 7.27 6.32 9.19
CA ARG A 184 8.13 5.23 8.71
C ARG A 184 8.46 5.29 7.22
N ARG A 185 7.82 6.19 6.47
CA ARG A 185 7.89 6.22 5.00
C ARG A 185 7.38 4.90 4.42
N GLU A 186 6.14 4.61 4.76
CA GLU A 186 5.35 3.48 4.28
C GLU A 186 3.94 3.94 3.90
N SER A 187 3.78 5.22 3.55
CA SER A 187 2.48 5.77 3.18
C SER A 187 2.00 5.19 1.86
N ALA A 188 2.87 5.09 0.85
CA ALA A 188 2.50 4.44 -0.40
C ALA A 188 2.17 2.95 -0.21
N ALA A 189 2.93 2.24 0.64
CA ALA A 189 2.60 0.88 1.04
C ALA A 189 1.18 0.79 1.63
N GLN A 190 0.85 1.64 2.62
CA GLN A 190 -0.49 1.62 3.23
C GLN A 190 -1.58 1.89 2.19
N THR A 191 -1.42 2.90 1.33
CA THR A 191 -2.37 3.19 0.25
C THR A 191 -2.55 1.97 -0.67
N TRP A 192 -1.47 1.30 -1.07
CA TRP A 192 -1.56 0.08 -1.88
C TRP A 192 -2.29 -1.05 -1.15
N ILE A 193 -2.06 -1.23 0.15
CA ILE A 193 -2.75 -2.22 0.96
C ILE A 193 -4.25 -1.94 1.00
N GLU A 194 -4.66 -0.69 1.20
CA GLU A 194 -6.06 -0.27 1.19
C GLU A 194 -6.74 -0.59 -0.15
N HIS A 195 -6.05 -0.33 -1.27
CA HIS A 195 -6.57 -0.66 -2.60
C HIS A 195 -6.65 -2.16 -2.87
N LEU A 196 -5.68 -2.94 -2.39
CA LEU A 196 -5.72 -4.40 -2.51
C LEU A 196 -6.87 -4.99 -1.68
N ALA A 197 -7.08 -4.48 -0.46
CA ALA A 197 -8.22 -4.85 0.37
C ALA A 197 -9.56 -4.49 -0.31
N ARG A 198 -9.66 -3.29 -0.89
CA ARG A 198 -10.82 -2.87 -1.68
C ARG A 198 -11.13 -3.85 -2.80
N ARG A 199 -10.12 -4.16 -3.61
CA ARG A 199 -10.26 -5.07 -4.75
C ARG A 199 -10.71 -6.46 -4.32
N ALA A 200 -10.21 -6.96 -3.18
CA ALA A 200 -10.65 -8.23 -2.63
C ALA A 200 -12.15 -8.19 -2.24
N VAL A 201 -12.64 -7.09 -1.67
CA VAL A 201 -14.07 -6.90 -1.38
C VAL A 201 -14.89 -6.80 -2.66
N ASP A 202 -14.44 -6.00 -3.64
CA ASP A 202 -15.11 -5.88 -4.95
C ASP A 202 -15.28 -7.25 -5.62
N GLN A 203 -14.25 -8.09 -5.57
CA GLN A 203 -14.28 -9.44 -6.12
C GLN A 203 -15.18 -10.38 -5.32
N ALA A 204 -15.13 -10.32 -3.98
CA ALA A 204 -15.91 -11.19 -3.11
C ALA A 204 -17.41 -10.91 -3.17
N LEU A 205 -17.80 -9.64 -3.39
CA LEU A 205 -19.20 -9.21 -3.41
C LEU A 205 -19.77 -9.08 -4.83
N ALA A 206 -18.99 -9.35 -5.88
CA ALA A 206 -19.39 -9.17 -7.28
C ALA A 206 -20.70 -9.89 -7.65
N ASP A 207 -20.92 -11.08 -7.09
CA ASP A 207 -22.10 -11.93 -7.35
C ASP A 207 -23.14 -11.87 -6.22
N THR A 208 -23.08 -10.85 -5.36
CA THR A 208 -23.99 -10.68 -4.23
C THR A 208 -24.92 -9.49 -4.45
N ASP A 209 -26.13 -9.55 -3.88
CA ASP A 209 -27.08 -8.43 -3.85
C ASP A 209 -26.83 -7.49 -2.64
N ALA A 210 -25.59 -7.42 -2.15
CA ALA A 210 -25.24 -6.64 -0.97
C ALA A 210 -25.61 -5.16 -1.16
N SER A 211 -26.24 -4.56 -0.16
CA SER A 211 -26.57 -3.13 -0.24
C SER A 211 -25.30 -2.27 -0.29
N MET A 212 -25.42 -1.03 -0.81
CA MET A 212 -24.29 -0.10 -0.84
C MET A 212 -23.69 0.18 0.56
N TYR A 213 -24.54 0.15 1.60
CA TYR A 213 -24.08 0.31 2.97
C TYR A 213 -23.35 -0.94 3.50
N ALA A 214 -23.86 -2.13 3.19
CA ALA A 214 -23.16 -3.39 3.49
C ALA A 214 -21.80 -3.48 2.79
N TYR A 215 -21.72 -3.07 1.53
CA TYR A 215 -20.45 -2.94 0.81
C TYR A 215 -19.50 -1.96 1.53
N SER A 216 -19.99 -0.77 1.89
CA SER A 216 -19.17 0.27 2.52
C SER A 216 -18.62 -0.19 3.88
N TYR A 217 -19.45 -0.92 4.64
CA TYR A 217 -19.06 -1.54 5.90
C TYR A 217 -17.99 -2.63 5.71
N ALA A 218 -18.23 -3.59 4.82
CA ALA A 218 -17.27 -4.66 4.51
C ALA A 218 -15.93 -4.09 4.00
N TYR A 219 -15.99 -3.04 3.20
CA TYR A 219 -14.82 -2.30 2.72
C TYR A 219 -14.02 -1.65 3.86
N GLY A 220 -14.67 -0.94 4.78
CA GLY A 220 -14.02 -0.35 5.95
C GLY A 220 -13.34 -1.42 6.82
N ARG A 221 -14.03 -2.54 7.08
CA ARG A 221 -13.48 -3.68 7.83
C ARG A 221 -12.27 -4.31 7.13
N ALA A 222 -12.36 -4.51 5.82
CA ALA A 222 -11.27 -5.07 5.02
C ALA A 222 -9.99 -4.21 5.10
N ILE A 223 -10.12 -2.89 4.98
CA ILE A 223 -9.00 -1.96 5.17
C ILE A 223 -8.42 -2.10 6.57
N GLY A 224 -9.26 -2.03 7.61
CA GLY A 224 -8.83 -2.13 9.00
C GLY A 224 -8.03 -3.40 9.28
N HIS A 225 -8.49 -4.55 8.78
CA HIS A 225 -7.77 -5.82 8.87
C HIS A 225 -6.42 -5.81 8.15
N ALA A 226 -6.36 -5.29 6.92
CA ALA A 226 -5.14 -5.26 6.14
C ALA A 226 -4.09 -4.29 6.74
N VAL A 227 -4.53 -3.14 7.24
CA VAL A 227 -3.66 -2.17 7.95
C VAL A 227 -3.21 -2.72 9.30
N ALA A 228 -4.06 -3.45 10.03
CA ALA A 228 -3.65 -4.15 11.24
C ALA A 228 -2.51 -5.15 10.96
N ALA A 229 -2.59 -5.90 9.85
CA ALA A 229 -1.54 -6.81 9.42
C ALA A 229 -0.23 -6.09 9.09
N GLN A 230 -0.30 -4.91 8.45
CA GLN A 230 0.88 -4.09 8.15
C GLN A 230 1.67 -3.71 9.43
N HIS A 231 0.96 -3.45 10.52
CA HIS A 231 1.54 -2.99 11.79
C HIS A 231 1.52 -4.06 12.90
N GLN A 232 1.32 -5.34 12.55
CA GLN A 232 1.17 -6.47 13.47
C GLN A 232 2.29 -6.57 14.52
N THR A 233 3.52 -6.20 14.14
CA THR A 233 4.71 -6.28 15.00
C THR A 233 5.01 -4.96 15.74
N ARG A 234 4.23 -3.91 15.50
CA ARG A 234 4.50 -2.53 15.96
C ARG A 234 3.48 -2.03 16.97
N PHE A 235 2.24 -2.45 16.81
CA PHE A 235 1.15 -2.04 17.67
C PHE A 235 0.87 -3.11 18.71
N ASP A 236 0.40 -2.66 19.86
CA ASP A 236 -0.13 -3.56 20.88
C ASP A 236 -1.49 -4.13 20.44
N ALA A 237 -1.98 -5.13 21.18
CA ALA A 237 -3.28 -5.73 20.93
C ALA A 237 -4.41 -4.69 20.96
N TYR A 238 -4.30 -3.67 21.82
CA TYR A 238 -5.33 -2.65 21.97
C TYR A 238 -5.57 -1.84 20.68
N VAL A 239 -4.52 -1.44 19.97
CA VAL A 239 -4.64 -0.76 18.67
C VAL A 239 -4.98 -1.73 17.55
N LEU A 240 -4.37 -2.93 17.55
CA LEU A 240 -4.61 -3.93 16.50
C LEU A 240 -6.07 -4.45 16.51
N ASP A 241 -6.61 -4.72 17.69
CA ASP A 241 -7.97 -5.22 17.85
C ASP A 241 -9.00 -4.14 17.50
N ALA A 242 -8.68 -2.88 17.80
CA ALA A 242 -9.46 -1.74 17.32
C ALA A 242 -9.45 -1.69 15.80
N LEU A 243 -8.28 -1.70 15.12
CA LEU A 243 -8.21 -1.71 13.65
C LEU A 243 -8.98 -2.87 13.00
N ARG A 244 -8.99 -4.05 13.63
CA ARG A 244 -9.77 -5.21 13.14
C ARG A 244 -11.28 -5.09 13.37
N GLY A 245 -11.74 -4.10 14.14
CA GLY A 245 -13.15 -3.99 14.50
C GLY A 245 -13.60 -5.06 15.49
N THR A 246 -12.69 -5.52 16.36
CA THR A 246 -12.99 -6.60 17.32
C THR A 246 -14.16 -6.20 18.22
N GLY A 247 -15.22 -7.02 18.24
CA GLY A 247 -16.45 -6.76 18.99
C GLY A 247 -17.59 -6.13 18.19
N LEU A 248 -17.37 -5.74 16.92
CA LEU A 248 -18.46 -5.31 16.02
C LEU A 248 -19.33 -6.49 15.56
N ASP A 249 -18.72 -7.68 15.43
CA ASP A 249 -19.38 -8.91 14.96
C ASP A 249 -20.05 -9.70 16.10
N SER A 250 -19.96 -9.21 17.34
CA SER A 250 -20.66 -9.83 18.47
C SER A 250 -22.05 -9.21 18.58
N PRO A 251 -23.13 -10.00 18.55
CA PRO A 251 -24.45 -9.47 18.84
C PRO A 251 -24.42 -8.83 20.23
N ALA A 252 -25.04 -7.65 20.37
CA ALA A 252 -25.20 -7.05 21.68
C ALA A 252 -25.87 -8.09 22.58
N SER A 253 -25.22 -8.46 23.69
CA SER A 253 -25.83 -9.34 24.68
C SER A 253 -27.16 -8.70 25.04
N ALA A 254 -28.27 -9.39 24.76
CA ALA A 254 -29.58 -8.93 25.17
C ALA A 254 -29.49 -8.60 26.66
N ALA A 255 -29.77 -7.34 27.01
CA ALA A 255 -29.81 -6.92 28.39
C ALA A 255 -30.79 -7.86 29.13
N ALA A 256 -30.27 -8.63 30.08
CA ALA A 256 -31.06 -9.45 30.98
C ALA A 256 -31.80 -8.56 31.98
#